data_AF-A0A399ESV8-F1
#
_entry.id   AF-A0A399ESV8-F1
#
_cell.length_a   1.000
_cell.length_b   1.000
_cell.length_c   1.000
_cell.angle_alpha   90.00
_cell.angle_beta   90.00
_cell.angle_gamma   90.00
#
_symmetry.space_group_name_H-M   'P 1'
#
loop_
_entity.id
_entity.type
_entity.pdbx_description
1 polymer ?
#
loop_
_entity_poly.entity_id
_entity_poly.type
_entity_poly.pdbx_seq_one_letter_code
_entity_poly.pdbx_strand_id
1 'polypeptide(L)'
;MDWRLDQVIFQREAGRVVVQVDLFDTLGRLRREVFHPATSDPALALERVAQALAQRGVRGPGRVRQRKGSVLLPSPELQRSFLQHLES
;
A
#
# COMPACT_ATOMS: atom_id res chain seq x y z
N MET A 1 -11.30 -9.35 -11.56
CA MET A 1 -9.98 -9.00 -12.11
C MET A 1 -8.98 -9.31 -11.03
N ASP A 2 -8.08 -10.26 -11.25
CA ASP A 2 -7.11 -10.69 -10.25
C ASP A 2 -5.90 -9.76 -10.27
N TRP A 3 -5.99 -8.67 -9.52
CA TRP A 3 -4.88 -7.75 -9.35
C TRP A 3 -3.91 -8.29 -8.30
N ARG A 4 -2.63 -8.34 -8.64
CA ARG A 4 -1.56 -8.73 -7.73
C ARG A 4 -0.82 -7.52 -7.21
N LEU A 5 -0.67 -7.42 -5.90
CA LEU A 5 0.12 -6.38 -5.25
C LEU A 5 1.62 -6.58 -5.50
N ASP A 6 2.31 -5.54 -5.97
CA ASP A 6 3.78 -5.51 -6.07
C ASP A 6 4.40 -4.77 -4.89
N GLN A 7 4.01 -3.50 -4.71
CA GLN A 7 4.54 -2.66 -3.65
C GLN A 7 3.54 -1.57 -3.21
N VAL A 8 3.70 -1.18 -1.95
CA VAL A 8 3.03 -0.06 -1.31
C VAL A 8 4.11 0.89 -0.82
N ILE A 9 4.03 2.15 -1.22
CA ILE A 9 4.95 3.20 -0.80
C ILE A 9 4.15 4.24 -0.05
N PHE A 10 4.49 4.50 1.20
CA PHE A 10 3.87 5.57 1.97
C PHE A 10 4.86 6.68 2.30
N GLN A 11 4.37 7.92 2.35
CA GLN A 11 5.14 9.09 2.78
C GLN A 11 4.28 10.02 3.62
N ARG A 12 4.93 10.83 4.46
CA ARG A 12 4.28 11.92 5.16
C ARG A 12 4.52 13.21 4.39
N GLU A 13 3.44 13.90 4.01
CA GLU A 13 3.48 15.12 3.23
C GLU A 13 2.48 16.12 3.83
N ALA A 14 2.96 17.32 4.21
CA ALA A 14 2.15 18.39 4.80
C ALA A 14 1.21 17.93 5.94
N GLY A 15 1.70 17.06 6.83
CA GLY A 15 0.93 16.52 7.96
C GLY A 15 -0.08 15.40 7.60
N ARG A 16 -0.06 14.89 6.36
CA ARG A 16 -0.92 13.81 5.88
C ARG A 16 -0.08 12.61 5.45
N VAL A 17 -0.69 11.43 5.41
CA VAL A 17 -0.09 10.25 4.80
C VAL A 17 -0.58 10.14 3.36
N VAL A 18 0.35 9.95 2.43
CA VAL A 18 0.07 9.60 1.04
C VAL A 18 0.54 8.17 0.82
N VAL A 19 -0.33 7.34 0.23
CA VAL A 19 -0.02 5.92 -0.03
C VAL A 19 -0.12 5.68 -1.53
N GLN A 20 1.00 5.34 -2.15
CA GLN A 20 1.05 4.85 -3.53
C GLN A 20 1.00 3.31 -3.52
N VAL A 21 0.22 2.72 -4.41
CA VAL A 21 0.11 1.28 -4.59
C VAL A 21 0.41 0.95 -6.04
N ASP A 22 1.32 0.01 -6.24
CA ASP A 22 1.70 -0.54 -7.54
C ASP A 22 1.14 -1.97 -7.64
N LEU A 23 0.29 -2.21 -8.65
CA LEU A 23 -0.45 -3.45 -8.89
C LEU A 23 -0.12 -4.00 -10.28
N PHE A 24 -0.12 -5.33 -10.43
CA PHE A 24 -0.08 -6.00 -11.72
C PHE A 24 -1.43 -6.66 -12.04
N ASP A 25 -1.89 -6.56 -13.28
CA ASP A 25 -2.97 -7.43 -13.77
C ASP A 25 -2.43 -8.81 -14.20
N THR A 26 -3.34 -9.69 -14.62
CA THR A 26 -3.01 -11.05 -15.12
C THR A 26 -2.17 -11.04 -16.40
N LEU A 27 -2.10 -9.92 -17.11
CA LEU A 27 -1.29 -9.73 -18.30
C LEU A 27 0.08 -9.10 -17.99
N GLY A 28 0.39 -8.88 -16.71
CA GLY A 28 1.64 -8.27 -16.27
C GLY A 28 1.71 -6.75 -16.48
N ARG A 29 0.59 -6.08 -16.72
CA ARG A 29 0.55 -4.63 -16.86
C ARG A 29 0.56 -3.97 -15.49
N LEU A 30 1.48 -3.03 -15.30
CA LEU A 30 1.59 -2.25 -14.08
C LEU A 30 0.52 -1.16 -14.06
N ARG A 31 -0.23 -1.10 -12.96
CA ARG A 31 -1.13 -0.01 -12.61
C ARG A 31 -0.66 0.64 -11.32
N ARG A 32 -0.55 1.96 -11.33
CA ARG A 32 -0.21 2.78 -10.16
C ARG A 32 -1.43 3.54 -9.69
N GLU A 33 -1.64 3.53 -8.39
CA GLU A 33 -2.73 4.24 -7.73
C GLU A 33 -2.19 5.02 -6.54
N VAL A 34 -2.79 6.17 -6.25
CA VAL A 34 -2.43 7.02 -5.11
C VAL A 34 -3.67 7.24 -4.26
N PHE A 35 -3.52 7.00 -2.96
CA PHE A 35 -4.54 7.17 -1.95
C PHE A 35 -4.14 8.32 -1.02
N HIS A 36 -5.15 9.07 -0.58
CA HIS A 36 -5.00 10.14 0.41
C HIS A 36 -5.89 9.86 1.64
N PRO A 37 -5.54 8.88 2.48
CA PRO A 37 -6.33 8.56 3.67
C PRO A 37 -6.48 9.78 4.57
N ALA A 38 -7.67 9.99 5.13
CA ALA A 38 -7.95 11.05 6.10
C ALA A 38 -7.37 10.70 7.50
N THR A 39 -6.06 10.53 7.58
CA THR A 39 -5.30 10.30 8.81
C THR A 39 -3.84 10.69 8.62
N SER A 40 -3.18 11.12 9.70
CA SER A 40 -1.75 11.38 9.75
C SER A 40 -0.95 10.18 10.27
N ASP A 41 -1.62 9.14 10.76
CA ASP A 41 -1.01 7.90 11.23
C ASP A 41 -0.77 6.92 10.06
N PRO A 42 0.48 6.56 9.74
CA PRO A 42 0.81 5.58 8.72
C PRO A 42 0.18 4.20 8.92
N ALA A 43 0.05 3.73 10.16
CA ALA A 43 -0.51 2.41 10.42
C ALA A 43 -1.99 2.37 10.01
N LEU A 44 -2.77 3.31 10.53
CA LEU A 44 -4.19 3.45 10.17
C LEU A 44 -4.40 3.78 8.68
N ALA A 45 -3.51 4.57 8.07
CA ALA A 45 -3.57 4.87 6.64
C ALA A 45 -3.41 3.60 5.80
N LEU A 46 -2.40 2.79 6.13
CA LEU A 46 -2.10 1.54 5.45
C LEU A 46 -3.21 0.49 5.66
N GLU A 47 -3.77 0.39 6.86
CA GLU A 47 -4.91 -0.47 7.15
C GLU A 47 -6.11 -0.13 6.25
N ARG A 48 -6.50 1.15 6.18
CA ARG A 48 -7.63 1.60 5.35
C ARG A 48 -7.42 1.29 3.86
N VAL A 49 -6.18 1.46 3.38
CA VAL A 49 -5.82 1.14 1.99
C VAL A 49 -5.85 -0.38 1.77
N ALA A 50 -5.32 -1.17 2.70
CA ALA A 50 -5.36 -2.64 2.62
C ALA A 50 -6.80 -3.16 2.52
N GLN A 51 -7.71 -2.68 3.38
CA GLN A 51 -9.13 -3.03 3.34
C GLN A 51 -9.79 -2.65 2.01
N ALA A 52 -9.51 -1.47 1.48
CA ALA A 52 -10.04 -1.04 0.18
C ALA A 52 -9.52 -1.91 -0.99
N LEU A 53 -8.28 -2.38 -0.90
CA LEU A 53 -7.69 -3.30 -1.88
C LEU A 53 -8.26 -4.73 -1.73
N ALA A 54 -8.47 -5.20 -0.50
CA ALA A 54 -9.09 -6.48 -0.20
C ALA A 54 -10.51 -6.57 -0.79
N GLN A 55 -11.33 -5.52 -0.61
CA GLN A 55 -12.67 -5.40 -1.20
C GLN A 55 -12.66 -5.46 -2.74
N ARG A 56 -11.53 -5.12 -3.38
CA ARG A 56 -11.33 -5.19 -4.83
C ARG A 56 -10.75 -6.52 -5.30
N GLY A 57 -10.50 -7.45 -4.37
CA GLY A 57 -9.90 -8.75 -4.65
C GLY A 57 -8.40 -8.71 -4.94
N VAL A 58 -7.70 -7.66 -4.53
CA VAL A 58 -6.23 -7.58 -4.68
C VAL A 58 -5.55 -8.54 -3.72
N ARG A 59 -4.51 -9.27 -4.18
CA ARG A 59 -3.79 -10.25 -3.35
C ARG A 59 -2.27 -10.22 -3.57
N GLY A 60 -1.52 -10.92 -2.71
CA GLY A 60 -0.10 -11.23 -2.91
C GLY A 60 0.83 -10.64 -1.82
N PRO A 61 2.09 -11.10 -1.76
CA PRO A 61 3.01 -10.85 -0.65
C PRO A 61 3.67 -9.46 -0.71
N GLY A 62 2.97 -8.46 -1.25
CA GLY A 62 3.52 -7.17 -1.64
C GLY A 62 4.40 -6.49 -0.59
N ARG A 63 5.32 -5.65 -1.07
CA ARG A 63 6.32 -4.99 -0.21
C ARG A 63 5.77 -3.66 0.32
N VAL A 64 5.95 -3.36 1.60
CA VAL A 64 5.60 -2.04 2.15
C VAL A 64 6.88 -1.26 2.47
N ARG A 65 6.99 -0.05 1.91
CA ARG A 65 8.16 0.81 2.04
C ARG A 65 7.77 2.23 2.42
N GLN A 66 8.54 2.85 3.28
CA GLN A 66 8.46 4.27 3.58
C GLN A 66 9.34 5.06 2.62
N ARG A 67 8.79 6.09 1.97
CA ARG A 67 9.60 7.09 1.28
C ARG A 67 10.03 8.19 2.26
N LYS A 68 11.33 8.44 2.34
CA LYS A 68 11.96 9.55 3.06
C LYS A 68 12.90 10.28 2.10
N GLY A 69 12.45 11.42 1.56
CA GLY A 69 13.15 12.09 0.46
C GLY A 69 13.25 11.18 -0.77
N SER A 70 14.45 10.97 -1.27
CA SER A 70 14.73 10.06 -2.40
C SER A 70 14.85 8.58 -2.02
N VAL A 71 14.83 8.25 -0.71
CA VAL A 71 15.10 6.89 -0.21
C VAL A 71 13.80 6.12 0.04
N LEU A 72 13.80 4.84 -0.32
CA LEU A 72 12.73 3.88 -0.02
C LEU A 72 13.21 2.86 1.04
N LEU A 73 12.76 3.04 2.28
CA LEU A 73 13.13 2.18 3.40
C LEU A 73 12.08 1.07 3.59
N PRO A 74 12.47 -0.20 3.79
CA PRO A 74 11.51 -1.24 4.15
C PRO A 74 10.85 -0.95 5.49
N SER A 75 9.59 -1.37 5.66
CA SER A 75 8.86 -1.25 6.92
C SER A 75 8.23 -2.60 7.31
N PRO A 76 9.01 -3.54 7.87
CA PRO A 76 8.57 -4.93 8.07
C PRO A 76 7.32 -5.09 8.96
N GLU A 77 7.21 -4.30 10.03
CA GLU A 77 6.04 -4.33 10.93
C GLU A 77 4.77 -3.87 10.23
N LEU A 78 4.85 -2.72 9.53
CA LEU A 78 3.76 -2.19 8.73
C LEU A 78 3.43 -3.10 7.55
N GLN A 79 4.41 -3.77 6.95
CA GLN A 79 4.18 -4.77 5.92
C GLN A 79 3.36 -5.94 6.46
N ARG A 80 3.72 -6.48 7.62
CA ARG A 80 2.99 -7.60 8.22
C ARG A 80 1.53 -7.21 8.50
N SER A 81 1.32 -6.06 9.15
CA SER A 81 -0.04 -5.56 9.44
C SER A 81 -0.84 -5.28 8.16
N PHE A 82 -0.23 -4.63 7.16
CA PHE A 82 -0.89 -4.37 5.88
C PHE A 82 -1.32 -5.66 5.19
N LEU A 83 -0.45 -6.68 5.12
CA LEU A 83 -0.77 -7.95 4.47
C LEU A 83 -1.87 -8.71 5.23
N GLN A 84 -1.87 -8.66 6.57
CA GLN A 84 -2.97 -9.23 7.36
C GLN A 84 -4.32 -8.61 7.02
N HIS A 85 -4.39 -7.29 6.83
CA HIS A 85 -5.63 -6.61 6.44
C HIS A 85 -5.97 -6.76 4.96
N LEU A 86 -5.00 -7.04 4.09
CA LEU A 86 -5.24 -7.32 2.67
C LEU A 86 -5.85 -8.72 2.45
N GLU A 87 -5.46 -9.68 3.30
CA GLU A 87 -5.90 -11.07 3.23
C GLU A 87 -7.17 -11.37 4.04
N SER A 88 -7.67 -10.38 4.80
CA SER A 88 -8.91 -10.46 5.59
C SER A 88 -10.16 -10.17 4.77
#